data_AF-A0A6A7ZTZ2-F1
#
_entry.id   AF-A0A6A7ZTZ2-F1
#
_cell.length_a   1.000
_cell.length_b   1.000
_cell.length_c   1.000
_cell.angle_alpha   90.00
_cell.angle_beta   90.00
_cell.angle_gamma   90.00
#
_symmetry.space_group_name_H-M   'P 1'
#
loop_
_entity.id
_entity.type
_entity.pdbx_description
1 polymer ?
#
loop_
_entity_poly.entity_id
_entity_poly.type
_entity_poly.pdbx_seq_one_letter_code
_entity_poly.pdbx_strand_id
1 'polypeptide(L)'
;RFAAVDWARGPNGCPIFAQVAAWFECSMHDVIEAGDHAMMVGRVTAFESSGLNGLGYARGGYFAPSVAARANSSAAGGEIGAVAVLERHGALLGDENLSLPRYRAGGGDPAKTLASQLERLGLSVHDWFSLLDL
;
A
#
# COMPACT_ATOMS: atom_id res chain seq x y z
N ARG A 1 8.52 16.53 12.24
CA ARG A 1 7.53 15.49 11.86
C ARG A 1 6.11 16.06 11.83
N PHE A 2 5.58 16.62 12.93
CA PHE A 2 4.24 17.24 12.99
C PHE A 2 3.99 18.41 12.03
N ALA A 3 5.02 19.09 11.51
CA ALA A 3 4.86 20.18 10.55
C ALA A 3 4.28 19.76 9.18
N ALA A 4 4.24 18.46 8.88
CA ALA A 4 3.76 17.93 7.59
C ALA A 4 2.30 17.44 7.62
N VAL A 5 1.63 17.52 8.77
CA VAL A 5 0.27 16.99 8.97
C VAL A 5 -0.55 17.94 9.84
N ASP A 6 -1.81 18.11 9.49
CA ASP A 6 -2.76 18.82 10.34
C ASP A 6 -3.15 17.92 11.53
N TRP A 7 -3.13 18.50 12.73
CA TRP A 7 -3.43 17.77 13.95
C TRP A 7 -3.99 18.68 15.04
N ALA A 8 -4.74 18.10 15.96
CA ALA A 8 -5.29 18.77 17.13
C ALA A 8 -5.13 17.90 18.38
N ARG A 9 -5.35 18.48 19.57
CA ARG A 9 -5.39 17.68 20.81
C ARG A 9 -6.72 16.96 20.91
N GLY A 10 -6.67 15.66 21.19
CA GLY A 10 -7.82 14.84 21.53
C GLY A 10 -8.32 15.08 22.96
N PRO A 11 -9.41 14.41 23.36
CA PRO A 11 -10.02 14.52 24.69
C PRO A 11 -9.05 14.35 25.86
N ASN A 12 -8.06 13.46 25.73
CA ASN A 12 -7.05 13.19 26.76
C ASN A 12 -5.74 13.96 26.52
N GLY A 13 -5.73 14.88 25.56
CA GLY A 13 -4.58 15.73 25.23
C GLY A 13 -3.56 15.11 24.27
N CYS A 14 -3.79 13.88 23.79
CA CYS A 14 -2.92 13.25 22.79
C CYS A 14 -3.07 13.93 21.42
N PRO A 15 -2.03 13.95 20.58
CA PRO A 15 -2.15 14.51 19.24
C PRO A 15 -2.95 13.57 18.31
N ILE A 16 -4.02 14.10 17.71
CA ILE A 16 -4.87 13.40 16.75
C ILE A 16 -4.71 14.04 15.38
N PHE A 17 -4.39 13.22 14.37
CA PHE A 17 -4.23 13.67 12.99
C PHE A 17 -5.58 13.82 12.29
N ALA A 18 -5.70 14.84 11.45
CA ALA A 18 -6.85 15.00 10.57
C ALA A 18 -6.81 14.00 9.40
N GLN A 19 -7.99 13.73 8.80
CA GLN A 19 -8.14 12.91 7.59
C GLN A 19 -7.56 11.48 7.68
N VAL A 20 -7.60 10.89 8.87
CA VAL A 20 -7.22 9.49 9.09
C VAL A 20 -8.43 8.56 8.98
N ALA A 21 -8.21 7.29 8.62
CA ALA A 21 -9.26 6.27 8.60
C ALA A 21 -9.87 6.04 10.00
N ALA A 22 -9.02 6.01 11.03
CA ALA A 22 -9.42 5.94 12.42
C ALA A 22 -8.27 6.43 13.32
N TRP A 23 -8.60 6.81 14.55
CA TRP A 23 -7.63 7.09 15.61
C TRP A 23 -8.11 6.51 16.95
N PHE A 24 -7.15 6.24 17.84
CA PHE A 24 -7.39 5.72 19.19
C PHE A 24 -6.50 6.48 20.17
N GLU A 25 -7.09 7.13 21.17
CA GLU A 25 -6.37 7.54 22.38
C GLU A 25 -6.34 6.35 23.34
N CYS A 26 -5.17 6.06 23.89
CA CYS A 26 -4.98 4.95 24.80
C CYS A 26 -4.21 5.40 26.06
N SER A 27 -4.58 4.84 27.22
CA SER A 27 -3.71 4.86 28.40
C SER A 27 -2.79 3.64 28.36
N MET A 28 -1.49 3.82 28.66
CA MET A 28 -0.54 2.71 28.76
C MET A 28 -1.01 1.69 29.79
N HIS A 29 -1.15 0.43 29.36
CA HIS A 29 -1.52 -0.67 30.23
C HIS A 29 -0.32 -1.55 30.59
N ASP A 30 0.49 -1.92 29.60
CA ASP A 30 1.66 -2.78 29.80
C ASP A 30 2.70 -2.56 28.70
N VAL A 31 3.95 -2.94 28.99
CA VAL A 31 5.06 -2.95 28.03
C VAL A 31 5.79 -4.28 28.18
N ILE A 32 5.74 -5.10 27.13
CA ILE A 32 6.29 -6.45 27.11
C ILE A 32 7.55 -6.46 26.25
N GLU A 33 8.67 -6.89 26.83
CA GLU A 33 9.94 -7.07 26.11
C GLU A 33 9.81 -8.15 25.02
N ALA A 34 10.23 -7.84 23.80
CA ALA A 34 10.08 -8.70 22.62
C ALA A 34 11.37 -8.68 21.76
N GLY A 35 12.50 -9.03 22.37
CA GLY A 35 13.80 -9.08 21.70
C GLY A 35 14.37 -7.68 21.47
N ASP A 36 14.50 -7.29 20.21
CA ASP A 36 14.95 -5.95 19.78
C ASP A 36 13.81 -4.92 19.69
N HIS A 37 12.59 -5.32 20.06
CA HIS A 37 11.39 -4.47 20.11
C HIS A 37 10.68 -4.62 21.46
N ALA A 38 9.72 -3.71 21.71
CA ALA A 38 8.77 -3.82 22.82
C ALA A 38 7.34 -3.83 22.29
N MET A 39 6.50 -4.73 22.81
CA MET A 39 5.07 -4.73 22.56
C MET A 39 4.37 -3.86 23.61
N MET A 40 3.75 -2.77 23.16
CA MET A 40 3.00 -1.85 24.02
C MET A 40 1.52 -2.21 23.99
N VAL A 41 0.93 -2.45 25.16
CA VAL A 41 -0.51 -2.70 25.30
C VAL A 41 -1.16 -1.44 25.84
N GLY A 42 -2.11 -0.88 25.09
CA GLY A 42 -2.86 0.31 25.47
C GLY A 42 -4.34 0.01 25.69
N ARG A 43 -4.93 0.58 26.74
CA ARG A 43 -6.39 0.57 26.93
C ARG A 43 -6.98 1.78 26.21
N VAL A 44 -7.87 1.54 25.24
CA VAL A 44 -8.55 2.61 24.51
C VAL A 44 -9.44 3.44 25.46
N THR A 45 -9.24 4.75 25.48
CA THR A 45 -10.00 5.71 26.30
C THR A 45 -10.87 6.65 25.46
N ALA A 46 -10.52 6.87 24.19
CA ALA A 46 -11.34 7.55 23.19
C ALA A 46 -10.96 7.06 21.79
N PHE A 47 -11.89 7.09 20.85
CA PHE A 47 -11.62 6.72 19.46
C PHE A 47 -12.63 7.36 18.50
N GLU A 48 -12.28 7.39 17.22
CA GLU A 48 -13.19 7.73 16.14
C GLU A 48 -12.84 6.94 14.88
N SER A 49 -13.84 6.70 14.04
CA SER A 49 -13.68 6.14 12.70
C SER A 49 -14.39 7.04 11.71
N SER A 50 -13.70 7.40 10.63
CA SER A 50 -14.19 8.35 9.64
C SER A 50 -14.88 7.69 8.44
N GLY A 51 -14.79 6.36 8.32
CA GLY A 51 -15.21 5.63 7.12
C GLY A 51 -14.31 5.84 5.90
N LEU A 52 -13.22 6.62 6.04
CA LEU A 52 -12.21 6.76 4.98
C LEU A 52 -11.46 5.43 4.79
N ASN A 53 -11.03 5.19 3.55
CA ASN A 53 -10.16 4.06 3.25
C ASN A 53 -8.81 4.21 3.96
N GLY A 54 -8.33 3.13 4.58
CA GLY A 54 -6.99 3.06 5.15
C GLY A 54 -5.89 2.99 4.08
N LEU A 55 -4.69 3.45 4.44
CA LEU A 55 -3.48 3.21 3.67
C LEU A 55 -2.90 1.84 4.05
N GLY A 56 -2.94 0.90 3.12
CA GLY A 56 -2.36 -0.44 3.33
C GLY A 56 -0.86 -0.44 3.08
N TYR A 57 -0.13 -1.32 3.77
CA TYR A 57 1.27 -1.60 3.50
C TYR A 57 1.50 -3.11 3.42
N ALA A 58 2.04 -3.58 2.30
CA ALA A 58 2.32 -4.99 2.07
C ALA A 58 3.57 -5.13 1.19
N ARG A 59 4.44 -6.09 1.56
CA ARG A 59 5.64 -6.49 0.79
C ARG A 59 6.50 -5.31 0.30
N GLY A 60 6.74 -4.33 1.17
CA GLY A 60 7.61 -3.18 0.87
C GLY A 60 6.92 -2.01 0.18
N GLY A 61 5.61 -2.10 -0.10
CA GLY A 61 4.86 -1.06 -0.82
C GLY A 61 3.56 -0.65 -0.15
N TYR A 62 3.09 0.54 -0.52
CA TYR A 62 1.77 1.06 -0.12
C TYR A 62 0.70 0.71 -1.16
N PHE A 63 -0.52 0.45 -0.70
CA PHE A 63 -1.68 0.28 -1.57
C PHE A 63 -2.91 0.99 -0.99
N ALA A 64 -3.81 1.44 -1.87
CA ALA A 64 -5.06 2.07 -1.49
C ALA A 64 -6.18 1.67 -2.48
N PRO A 65 -7.40 1.37 -2.02
CA PRO A 65 -8.52 1.01 -2.89
C PRO A 65 -8.80 2.05 -3.99
N SER A 66 -8.59 3.33 -3.69
CA SER A 66 -8.78 4.43 -4.64
C SER A 66 -7.85 4.39 -5.84
N VAL A 67 -6.63 3.85 -5.69
CA VAL A 67 -5.65 3.72 -6.78
C VAL A 67 -6.09 2.61 -7.76
N ALA A 68 -6.55 1.47 -7.22
CA ALA A 68 -7.10 0.39 -8.03
C ALA A 68 -8.33 0.84 -8.83
N ALA A 69 -9.25 1.58 -8.19
CA ALA A 69 -10.42 2.12 -8.87
C ALA A 69 -10.07 3.05 -10.04
N ARG A 70 -9.09 3.94 -9.87
CA ARG A 70 -8.63 4.86 -10.93
C ARG A 70 -8.02 4.12 -12.13
N ALA A 71 -7.27 3.05 -11.88
CA ALA A 71 -6.70 2.22 -12.93
C ALA A 71 -7.80 1.59 -13.80
N ASN A 72 -8.85 1.06 -13.18
CA ASN A 72 -9.99 0.47 -13.89
C ASN A 72 -10.78 1.48 -14.75
N SER A 73 -10.99 2.71 -14.26
CA SER A 73 -11.69 3.74 -15.05
C SER A 73 -10.91 4.20 -16.28
N SER A 74 -9.58 4.19 -16.21
CA SER A 74 -8.70 4.62 -17.31
C SER A 74 -8.61 3.58 -18.43
N ALA A 75 -8.95 2.33 -18.15
CA ALA A 75 -8.93 1.21 -19.09
C ALA A 75 -10.09 1.21 -20.10
N ALA A 76 -11.15 1.98 -19.86
CA ALA A 76 -12.40 1.88 -20.63
C ALA A 76 -12.39 2.59 -22.01
N GLY A 77 -11.29 3.21 -22.44
CA GLY A 77 -11.31 4.12 -23.62
C GLY A 77 -10.07 4.21 -24.51
N GLY A 78 -9.06 3.33 -24.40
CA GLY A 78 -7.85 3.43 -25.24
C GLY A 78 -6.82 2.32 -25.02
N GLU A 79 -5.62 2.46 -25.61
CA GLU A 79 -4.47 1.59 -25.30
C GLU A 79 -4.16 1.63 -23.80
N ILE A 80 -4.12 0.46 -23.17
CA ILE A 80 -3.78 0.35 -21.75
C ILE A 80 -2.31 -0.05 -21.66
N GLY A 81 -1.54 0.77 -20.95
CA GLY A 81 -0.16 0.46 -20.60
C GLY A 81 -0.06 0.02 -19.15
N ALA A 82 0.76 -1.01 -18.88
CA ALA A 82 1.16 -1.39 -17.54
C ALA A 82 2.67 -1.17 -17.38
N VAL A 83 3.09 -0.79 -16.18
CA VAL A 83 4.50 -0.71 -15.78
C VAL A 83 4.62 -1.46 -14.46
N ALA A 84 5.66 -2.27 -14.32
CA ALA A 84 5.95 -2.98 -13.08
C ALA A 84 7.17 -2.38 -12.37
N VAL A 85 7.06 -2.26 -11.06
CA VAL A 85 8.21 -2.10 -10.17
C VAL A 85 8.57 -3.49 -9.66
N LEU A 86 9.66 -4.05 -10.17
CA LEU A 86 10.12 -5.39 -9.80
C LEU A 86 11.29 -5.28 -8.82
N GLU A 87 11.17 -5.93 -7.67
CA GLU A 87 12.23 -5.98 -6.66
C GLU A 87 12.81 -7.39 -6.56
N ARG A 88 14.14 -7.48 -6.48
CA ARG A 88 14.87 -8.72 -6.17
C ARG A 88 15.98 -8.43 -5.17
N HIS A 89 15.86 -8.98 -3.95
CA HIS A 89 16.82 -8.79 -2.85
C HIS A 89 17.11 -7.30 -2.55
N GLY A 90 16.08 -6.45 -2.49
CA GLY A 90 16.23 -5.02 -2.22
C GLY A 90 16.68 -4.16 -3.41
N ALA A 91 16.90 -4.76 -4.59
CA ALA A 91 17.25 -4.04 -5.82
C ALA A 91 16.08 -3.98 -6.80
N LEU A 92 15.94 -2.85 -7.50
CA LEU A 92 14.95 -2.70 -8.57
C LEU A 92 15.51 -3.26 -9.89
N LEU A 93 14.68 -3.99 -10.63
CA LEU A 93 15.01 -4.46 -11.97
C LEU A 93 14.55 -3.45 -13.03
N GLY A 94 15.47 -3.08 -13.92
CA GLY A 94 15.21 -2.27 -15.10
C GLY A 94 15.90 -2.86 -16.33
N ASP A 95 15.62 -2.31 -17.50
CA ASP A 95 16.35 -2.62 -18.72
C ASP A 95 17.75 -1.96 -18.76
N GLU A 96 18.47 -2.14 -19.87
CA GLU A 96 19.81 -1.55 -20.07
C GLU A 96 19.83 -0.02 -19.99
N ASN A 97 18.67 0.62 -20.16
CA ASN A 97 18.49 2.08 -20.08
C ASN A 97 17.90 2.52 -18.74
N LEU A 98 17.89 1.65 -17.72
CA LEU A 98 17.28 1.89 -16.40
C LEU A 98 15.78 2.21 -16.47
N SER A 99 15.09 1.75 -17.52
CA SER A 99 13.65 1.87 -17.61
C SER A 99 12.96 0.70 -16.94
N LEU A 100 11.83 1.00 -16.29
CA LEU A 100 10.97 -0.04 -15.71
C LEU A 100 10.37 -0.91 -16.82
N PRO A 101 10.22 -2.23 -16.56
CA PRO A 101 9.48 -3.13 -17.44
C PRO A 101 8.08 -2.60 -17.70
N ARG A 102 7.74 -2.45 -18.98
CA ARG A 102 6.49 -1.87 -19.43
C ARG A 102 5.86 -2.70 -20.52
N TYR A 103 4.55 -2.62 -20.61
CA TYR A 103 3.74 -3.24 -21.64
C TYR A 103 2.70 -2.24 -22.16
N ARG A 104 2.31 -2.37 -23.43
CA ARG A 104 1.17 -1.68 -24.05
C ARG A 104 0.32 -2.68 -24.83
N ALA A 105 -1.00 -2.64 -24.61
CA ALA A 105 -1.97 -3.49 -25.30
C ALA A 105 -3.19 -2.69 -25.77
N GLY A 106 -3.84 -3.19 -26.81
CA GLY A 106 -5.18 -2.76 -27.21
C GLY A 106 -6.33 -3.37 -26.38
N GLY A 107 -6.04 -4.14 -25.32
CA GLY A 107 -7.05 -4.76 -24.46
C GLY A 107 -6.50 -5.90 -23.60
N GLY A 108 -7.34 -6.43 -22.69
CA GLY A 108 -6.99 -7.49 -21.74
C GLY A 108 -6.66 -6.99 -20.34
N ASP A 109 -6.49 -7.93 -19.40
CA ASP A 109 -6.06 -7.64 -18.03
C ASP A 109 -4.58 -7.21 -18.04
N PRO A 110 -4.25 -5.96 -17.65
CA PRO A 110 -2.89 -5.46 -17.74
C PRO A 110 -1.91 -6.19 -16.82
N ALA A 111 -2.35 -6.61 -15.63
CA ALA A 111 -1.52 -7.30 -14.65
C ALA A 111 -1.17 -8.70 -15.15
N LYS A 112 -2.17 -9.47 -15.59
CA LYS A 112 -1.96 -10.82 -16.15
C LYS A 112 -1.08 -10.79 -17.38
N THR A 113 -1.31 -9.83 -18.27
CA THR A 113 -0.54 -9.76 -19.51
C THR A 113 0.94 -9.43 -19.24
N LEU A 114 1.21 -8.50 -18.33
CA LEU A 114 2.57 -8.16 -17.93
C LEU A 114 3.25 -9.35 -17.21
N ALA A 115 2.53 -10.05 -16.33
CA ALA A 115 3.04 -11.24 -15.66
C ALA A 115 3.49 -12.31 -16.67
N SER A 116 2.64 -12.67 -17.64
CA SER A 116 3.00 -13.66 -18.68
C SER A 116 4.19 -13.23 -19.55
N GLN A 117 4.40 -11.94 -19.77
CA GLN A 117 5.59 -11.45 -20.48
C GLN A 117 6.85 -11.60 -19.66
N LEU A 118 6.80 -11.29 -18.37
CA LEU A 118 7.93 -11.45 -17.46
C LEU A 118 8.29 -12.94 -17.28
N GLU A 119 7.30 -13.83 -17.22
CA GLU A 119 7.51 -15.29 -17.20
C GLU A 119 8.21 -15.80 -18.46
N ARG A 120 7.86 -15.27 -19.64
CA ARG A 120 8.57 -15.58 -20.89
C ARG A 120 10.03 -15.13 -20.90
N LEU A 121 10.38 -14.14 -20.08
CA LEU A 121 11.77 -13.69 -19.87
C LEU A 121 12.50 -14.54 -18.81
N GLY A 122 11.87 -15.60 -18.29
CA GLY A 122 12.44 -16.49 -17.29
C GLY A 122 12.28 -16.00 -15.85
N LEU A 123 11.45 -14.98 -15.60
CA LEU A 123 11.18 -14.47 -14.26
C LEU A 123 9.93 -15.11 -13.68
N SER A 124 10.02 -15.74 -12.51
CA SER A 124 8.84 -16.16 -11.76
C SER A 124 8.16 -14.95 -11.13
N VAL A 125 6.92 -14.67 -11.53
CA VAL A 125 6.12 -13.54 -11.01
C VAL A 125 4.93 -14.09 -10.25
N HIS A 126 4.67 -13.55 -9.05
CA HIS A 126 3.49 -13.88 -8.27
C HIS A 126 2.61 -12.64 -8.14
N ASP A 127 1.42 -12.69 -8.74
CA ASP A 127 0.37 -11.71 -8.49
C ASP A 127 -0.37 -12.11 -7.20
N TRP A 128 -0.15 -11.35 -6.13
CA TRP A 128 -0.76 -11.62 -4.83
C TRP A 128 -2.14 -10.99 -4.68
N PHE A 129 -2.50 -9.99 -5.49
CA PHE A 129 -3.83 -9.37 -5.39
C PHE A 129 -4.93 -10.34 -5.82
N SER A 130 -4.64 -11.24 -6.76
CA SER A 130 -5.56 -12.32 -7.17
C SER A 130 -5.73 -13.44 -6.13
N LEU A 131 -4.97 -13.44 -5.02
CA LEU A 131 -5.09 -14.42 -3.93
C LEU A 131 -5.92 -13.90 -2.73
N LEU A 132 -6.31 -12.63 -2.75
CA LEU A 132 -7.01 -12.01 -1.62
C LEU A 132 -8.54 -11.98 -1.75
N ASP A 133 -9.13 -12.41 -2.88
CA ASP A 133 -10.59 -12.42 -3.13
C ASP A 133 -11.33 -11.20 -2.51
N LEU A 134 -10.77 -10.00 -2.70
CA LEU A 134 -11.39 -8.71 -2.31
C LEU A 134 -12.10 -8.08 -3.51
#